data_AF-A0A837CBR3-F1
#
_entry.id   AF-A0A837CBR3-F1
#
_cell.length_a   1.000
_cell.length_b   1.000
_cell.length_c   1.000
_cell.angle_alpha   90.00
_cell.angle_beta   90.00
_cell.angle_gamma   90.00
#
_symmetry.space_group_name_H-M   'P 1'
#
loop_
_entity.id
_entity.type
_entity.pdbx_description
1 polymer ?
#
loop_
_entity_poly.entity_id
_entity_poly.type
_entity_poly.pdbx_seq_one_letter_code
_entity_poly.pdbx_strand_id
1 'polypeptide(L)'
;MRAPENPVPIATLPTPRDRDFCTNGTFGPHNLHENRPGWFQSEETIFATYNNAGVRVFDIRDAFAPKEVAYWVPPVPKKLVDPRPNIGLAAKTCDAYVRPDG
;
A
#
# COMPACT_ATOMS: atom_id res chain seq x y z
N MET A 1 14.51 16.62 21.40
CA MET A 1 14.42 15.37 22.19
C MET A 1 13.13 14.67 21.78
N ARG A 2 13.11 13.34 21.63
CA ARG A 2 11.85 12.62 21.37
C ARG A 2 11.03 12.59 22.66
N ALA A 3 9.75 12.96 22.57
CA ALA A 3 8.83 12.93 23.69
C ALA A 3 7.50 12.30 23.22
N PRO A 4 6.80 11.50 24.03
CA PRO A 4 5.51 10.90 23.65
C PRO A 4 4.49 11.90 23.09
N GLU A 5 4.48 13.12 23.64
CA GLU A 5 3.64 14.24 23.25
C GLU A 5 4.07 14.94 21.94
N ASN A 6 5.23 14.59 21.40
CA ASN A 6 5.77 15.15 20.16
C ASN A 6 6.41 14.05 19.30
N PRO A 7 5.59 13.18 18.69
CA PRO A 7 6.09 12.13 17.80
C PRO A 7 6.77 12.77 16.59
N VAL A 8 7.95 12.25 16.26
CA VAL A 8 8.71 12.65 15.07
C VAL A 8 8.80 11.46 14.11
N PRO A 9 8.65 11.66 12.79
CA PRO A 9 8.90 10.61 11.81
C PRO A 9 10.35 10.11 11.91
N ILE A 10 10.54 8.79 11.80
CA ILE A 10 11.86 8.16 11.96
C ILE A 10 12.32 7.45 10.68
N ALA A 11 11.36 7.04 9.86
CA ALA A 11 11.55 6.43 8.55
C ALA A 11 10.25 6.57 7.74
N THR A 12 10.33 6.27 6.44
CA THR A 12 9.19 6.14 5.54
C THR A 12 9.18 4.75 4.92
N LEU A 13 8.00 4.27 4.53
CA LEU A 13 7.91 3.05 3.74
C LEU A 13 8.54 3.28 2.36
N PRO A 14 9.35 2.33 1.84
CA PRO A 14 9.99 2.51 0.55
C PRO A 14 8.95 2.60 -0.56
N THR A 15 9.18 3.51 -1.52
CA THR A 15 8.35 3.59 -2.72
C THR A 15 8.70 2.43 -3.67
N PRO A 16 7.71 1.74 -4.26
CA PRO A 16 7.94 0.71 -5.26
C PRO A 16 8.79 1.19 -6.45
N ARG A 17 9.69 0.33 -6.94
CA ARG A 17 10.62 0.62 -8.05
C ARG A 17 10.67 -0.48 -9.10
N ASP A 18 9.79 -1.48 -9.02
CA ASP A 18 9.76 -2.64 -9.92
C ASP A 18 9.28 -2.30 -11.34
N ARG A 19 8.56 -1.18 -11.51
CA ARG A 19 8.06 -0.69 -12.80
C ARG A 19 7.85 0.83 -12.75
N ASP A 20 7.81 1.48 -13.92
CA ASP A 20 7.33 2.86 -14.05
C ASP A 20 5.80 2.92 -13.98
N PHE A 21 5.28 3.14 -12.77
CA PHE A 21 3.86 3.29 -12.50
C PHE A 21 3.33 4.69 -12.82
N CYS A 22 4.17 5.71 -13.00
CA CYS A 22 3.70 7.07 -13.34
C CYS A 22 3.10 7.13 -14.75
N THR A 23 3.48 6.21 -15.63
CA THR A 23 3.00 6.17 -17.02
C THR A 23 1.53 5.77 -17.17
N ASN A 24 1.00 4.99 -16.23
CA ASN A 24 -0.29 4.31 -16.39
C ASN A 24 -1.22 4.56 -15.21
N GLY A 25 -1.71 5.79 -15.09
CA GLY A 25 -2.73 6.17 -14.11
C GLY A 25 -2.16 6.76 -12.81
N THR A 26 -2.90 6.59 -11.71
CA THR A 26 -2.53 7.17 -10.40
C THR A 26 -1.55 6.26 -9.69
N PHE A 27 -0.40 6.80 -9.28
CA PHE A 27 0.63 6.10 -8.52
C PHE A 27 0.82 6.74 -7.14
N GLY A 28 0.90 5.92 -6.09
CA GLY A 28 1.17 6.36 -4.73
C GLY A 28 0.38 5.58 -3.68
N PRO A 29 0.72 5.73 -2.38
CA PRO A 29 -0.05 5.14 -1.29
C PRO A 29 -1.51 5.59 -1.35
N HIS A 30 -2.45 4.70 -1.04
CA HIS A 30 -3.88 5.00 -1.06
C HIS A 30 -4.57 4.68 0.26
N ASN A 31 -4.42 3.45 0.76
CA ASN A 31 -5.02 3.03 2.03
C ASN A 31 -4.17 1.94 2.72
N LEU A 32 -4.45 1.68 3.99
CA LEU A 32 -3.81 0.65 4.81
C LEU A 32 -4.84 -0.37 5.30
N HIS A 33 -4.39 -1.59 5.54
CA HIS A 33 -5.10 -2.51 6.41
C HIS A 33 -5.00 -2.01 7.86
N GLU A 34 -6.13 -1.82 8.53
CA GLU A 34 -6.19 -1.39 9.93
C GLU A 34 -6.22 -2.59 10.89
N ASN A 35 -5.52 -2.48 12.02
CA ASN A 35 -5.50 -3.48 13.09
C ASN A 35 -6.83 -3.52 13.88
N ARG A 36 -7.93 -3.94 13.25
CA ARG A 36 -9.24 -4.05 13.90
C ARG A 36 -9.42 -5.39 14.63
N PRO A 37 -10.15 -5.42 15.76
CA PRO A 37 -10.45 -6.67 16.46
C PRO A 37 -11.10 -7.72 15.53
N GLY A 38 -10.57 -8.94 15.54
CA GLY A 38 -11.07 -10.04 14.70
C GLY A 38 -10.54 -10.06 13.26
N TRP A 39 -9.65 -9.13 12.89
CA TRP A 39 -8.91 -9.15 11.62
C TRP A 39 -7.45 -9.50 11.87
N PHE A 40 -6.61 -9.50 10.82
CA PHE A 40 -5.16 -9.53 11.05
C PHE A 40 -4.74 -8.34 11.88
N GLN A 41 -3.93 -8.56 12.91
CA GLN A 41 -3.35 -7.50 13.72
C GLN A 41 -1.84 -7.74 13.83
N SER A 42 -1.04 -6.75 13.48
CA SER A 42 0.42 -6.86 13.55
C SER A 42 1.07 -5.54 13.92
N GLU A 43 2.14 -5.63 14.71
CA GLU A 43 3.04 -4.53 15.02
C GLU A 43 4.31 -4.56 14.12
N GLU A 44 4.43 -5.60 13.28
CA GLU A 44 5.64 -5.88 12.50
C GLU A 44 5.41 -5.79 10.98
N THR A 45 4.17 -5.95 10.53
CA THR A 45 3.81 -6.02 9.11
C THR A 45 2.72 -5.01 8.75
N ILE A 46 2.95 -4.21 7.72
CA ILE A 46 1.98 -3.26 7.17
C ILE A 46 1.56 -3.72 5.78
N PHE A 47 0.25 -3.74 5.52
CA PHE A 47 -0.32 -3.94 4.20
C PHE A 47 -0.90 -2.63 3.71
N ALA A 48 -0.52 -2.21 2.50
CA ALA A 48 -0.95 -0.95 1.90
C ALA A 48 -1.43 -1.16 0.48
N THR A 49 -2.49 -0.47 0.09
CA THR A 49 -2.83 -0.28 -1.32
C THR A 49 -2.04 0.90 -1.89
N TYR A 50 -1.57 0.74 -3.12
CA TYR A 50 -0.67 1.69 -3.77
C TYR A 50 -1.17 2.09 -5.16
N ASN A 51 -2.49 2.30 -5.27
CA ASN A 51 -3.21 2.56 -6.52
C ASN A 51 -2.84 1.55 -7.63
N ASN A 52 -2.21 2.01 -8.73
CA ASN A 52 -1.82 1.17 -9.85
C ASN A 52 -0.59 0.29 -9.58
N ALA A 53 0.12 0.54 -8.48
CA ALA A 53 1.20 -0.30 -7.99
C ALA A 53 0.71 -1.43 -7.09
N GLY A 54 -0.62 -1.62 -6.98
CA GLY A 54 -1.20 -2.81 -6.35
C GLY A 54 -1.12 -2.81 -4.82
N VAL A 55 -1.20 -4.00 -4.24
CA VAL A 55 -1.01 -4.21 -2.80
C VAL A 55 0.47 -4.39 -2.51
N ARG A 56 0.96 -3.70 -1.47
CA ARG A 56 2.35 -3.73 -0.98
C ARG A 56 2.36 -4.19 0.47
N VAL A 57 3.36 -5.00 0.82
CA VAL A 57 3.55 -5.55 2.17
C VAL A 57 4.92 -5.13 2.66
N PHE A 58 4.97 -4.52 3.84
CA PHE A 58 6.18 -3.97 4.44
C PHE A 58 6.47 -4.61 5.79
N ASP A 59 7.72 -5.00 5.99
CA ASP A 59 8.29 -5.36 7.28
C ASP A 59 8.85 -4.10 7.96
N ILE A 60 8.41 -3.88 9.21
CA ILE A 60 8.79 -2.73 10.04
C ILE A 60 9.50 -3.13 11.34
N ARG A 61 9.98 -4.38 11.47
CA ARG A 61 10.73 -4.85 12.67
C ARG A 61 11.97 -4.00 12.96
N ASP A 62 12.65 -3.54 11.91
CA ASP A 62 13.61 -2.44 12.00
C ASP A 62 12.90 -1.12 11.66
N ALA A 63 12.51 -0.39 12.69
CA ALA A 63 11.76 0.84 12.56
C ALA A 63 12.55 1.98 11.87
N PHE A 64 13.88 1.86 11.75
CA PHE A 64 14.73 2.82 11.04
C PHE A 64 14.97 2.45 9.57
N ALA A 65 14.67 1.21 9.18
CA ALA A 65 14.82 0.73 7.82
C ALA A 65 13.68 -0.21 7.39
N PRO A 66 12.43 0.29 7.24
CA PRO A 66 11.33 -0.49 6.69
C PRO A 66 11.66 -1.08 5.31
N LYS A 67 11.17 -2.29 5.05
CA LYS A 67 11.44 -3.02 3.80
C LYS A 67 10.16 -3.53 3.18
N GLU A 68 10.01 -3.36 1.86
CA GLU A 68 8.99 -4.11 1.11
C GLU A 68 9.40 -5.58 1.05
N VAL A 69 8.49 -6.49 1.43
CA VAL A 69 8.74 -7.94 1.49
C VAL A 69 7.86 -8.74 0.55
N ALA A 70 6.73 -8.18 0.10
CA ALA A 70 5.88 -8.78 -0.90
C ALA A 70 5.03 -7.72 -1.62
N TYR A 71 4.55 -8.05 -2.81
CA TYR A 71 3.59 -7.23 -3.53
C TYR A 71 2.72 -8.08 -4.46
N TRP A 72 1.56 -7.53 -4.81
CA TRP A 72 0.72 -8.05 -5.89
C TRP A 72 0.15 -6.91 -6.71
N VAL A 73 0.48 -6.89 -8.01
CA VAL A 73 -0.04 -5.92 -8.97
C VAL A 73 -1.14 -6.60 -9.80
N PRO A 74 -2.40 -6.15 -9.72
CA PRO A 74 -3.47 -6.72 -10.53
C PRO A 74 -3.22 -6.49 -12.03
N PRO A 75 -3.63 -7.43 -12.90
CA PRO A 75 -3.55 -7.24 -14.34
C PRO A 75 -4.49 -6.11 -14.78
N VAL A 76 -4.14 -5.44 -15.89
CA VAL A 76 -4.99 -4.41 -16.50
C VAL A 76 -6.36 -5.01 -16.86
N PRO A 77 -7.47 -4.39 -16.45
CA PRO A 77 -8.80 -4.91 -16.75
C PRO A 77 -9.11 -4.80 -18.25
N LYS A 78 -9.94 -5.71 -18.78
CA LYS A 78 -10.35 -5.67 -20.21
C LYS A 78 -11.26 -4.48 -20.55
N LYS A 79 -11.96 -3.94 -19.55
CA LYS A 79 -12.90 -2.82 -19.72
C LYS A 79 -12.90 -1.96 -18.47
N LEU A 80 -13.02 -0.65 -18.65
CA LEU A 80 -13.24 0.30 -17.57
C LEU A 80 -14.74 0.43 -17.28
N VAL A 81 -15.13 0.33 -16.02
CA VAL A 81 -16.52 0.54 -15.57
C VAL A 81 -16.78 2.02 -15.28
N ASP A 82 -15.76 2.78 -14.91
CA ASP A 82 -15.84 4.22 -14.69
C ASP A 82 -16.22 4.96 -15.97
N PRO A 83 -17.35 5.70 -16.00
CA PRO A 83 -17.85 6.34 -17.20
C PRO A 83 -17.18 7.70 -17.50
N ARG A 84 -16.33 8.20 -16.61
CA ARG A 84 -15.73 9.53 -16.76
C ARG A 84 -14.77 9.56 -17.97
N PRO A 85 -14.74 10.65 -18.74
CA PRO A 85 -13.78 10.79 -19.84
C PRO A 85 -12.34 10.88 -19.31
N ASN A 86 -11.38 10.49 -20.15
CA ASN A 86 -9.93 10.60 -19.88
C ASN A 86 -9.43 9.81 -18.65
N ILE A 87 -10.10 8.70 -18.31
CA ILE A 87 -9.60 7.76 -17.30
C ILE A 87 -8.80 6.65 -17.98
N GLY A 88 -7.54 6.52 -17.60
CA GLY A 88 -6.67 5.46 -18.11
C GLY A 88 -7.17 4.07 -17.71
N LEU A 89 -7.06 3.10 -18.64
CA LEU A 89 -7.37 1.70 -18.37
C LEU A 89 -6.27 1.09 -17.50
N ALA A 90 -6.42 1.23 -16.19
CA ALA A 90 -5.49 0.71 -15.21
C ALA A 90 -6.27 0.06 -14.05
N ALA A 91 -5.76 -1.06 -13.55
CA ALA A 91 -6.24 -1.60 -12.30
C ALA A 91 -5.80 -0.67 -11.15
N LYS A 92 -6.68 -0.45 -10.18
CA LYS A 92 -6.37 0.32 -8.97
C LYS A 92 -6.77 -0.48 -7.76
N THR A 93 -5.85 -0.64 -6.82
CA THR A 93 -6.16 -1.11 -5.47
C THR A 93 -6.46 0.09 -4.60
N CYS A 94 -7.61 0.08 -3.93
CA CYS A 94 -8.05 1.18 -3.07
C CYS A 94 -8.11 0.74 -1.61
N ASP A 95 -8.81 -0.33 -1.30
CA ASP A 95 -8.91 -0.85 0.07
C ASP A 95 -8.25 -2.21 0.22
N ALA A 96 -7.81 -2.53 1.45
CA ALA A 96 -7.24 -3.81 1.80
C ALA A 96 -7.90 -4.37 3.07
N TYR A 97 -8.21 -5.65 3.03
CA TYR A 97 -8.58 -6.45 4.19
C TYR A 97 -7.65 -7.66 4.22
N VAL A 98 -7.01 -7.88 5.36
CA VAL A 98 -6.15 -9.02 5.62
C VAL A 98 -6.85 -9.94 6.62
N ARG A 99 -6.92 -11.22 6.27
CA ARG A 99 -7.63 -12.22 7.08
C ARG A 99 -6.83 -12.53 8.34
N PRO A 100 -7.45 -13.03 9.42
CA PRO A 100 -6.74 -13.32 10.68
C PRO A 100 -5.53 -14.25 10.54
N ASP A 101 -5.49 -15.09 9.50
CA ASP A 101 -4.39 -16.01 9.19
C ASP A 101 -3.24 -15.38 8.39
N GLY A 102 -3.34 -14.09 8.02
CA GLY A 102 -2.35 -13.38 7.19
C GLY A 102 -2.67 -13.51 5.71
#